data_AF-A0ABD0LJS1-F1
#
_entry.id   AF-A0ABD0LJS1-F1
#
_cell.length_a   1.000
_cell.length_b   1.000
_cell.length_c   1.000
_cell.angle_alpha   90.00
_cell.angle_beta   90.00
_cell.angle_gamma   90.00
#
_symmetry.space_group_name_H-M   'P 1'
#
loop_
_entity.id
_entity.type
_entity.pdbx_description
1 polymer ?
#
loop_
_entity_poly.entity_id
_entity_poly.type
_entity_poly.pdbx_seq_one_letter_code
_entity_poly.pdbx_strand_id
1 'polypeptide(L)'
;MPAASLHASEAACFSILVFPSSQAMFRNPAARCLKALPSTWCLQCPRKPLMGHTSVISTTAFISQHTVAKRTTRQRPATNARVQVRPLQRTEDPFRPVADMLLRSVMKRHGNLQMFGDTPIQMHNSLTLSSTVLKDMSTMDLIHAIKESPRGAVSKDETVDKIKRLLIKRLYATPLVMSLQACHSFYQQEQNMSQYLSALFSVIDEMFDDLSPSPAEITQLFLYIFIHGNAPQMLFYKVEEYLLTNLDRFHISDLGVICGGFFRANTRVSSQDLLDAVARKLLKEIEQLEPFLLPSFLKVFRHSSYIRVSFYNQLADHLVRSKLLSGFRSVNPLMHIAFTYASLSLQHELLFDQLLTLVGGLVGSEQRVRTKDISKFVWACGTLQFKPANYRERFQPLVRAFESSRGGRIYPESLGELLVGLVYLGIFPEDLLSKCLSYDVASQLMDSESDREKSMQLLLLHETVKIECPQYTGNLLSRFQVEKLLHHPLVAHDLDAQLKVRIGLAAVLSSLQEKLGADRVHCHYPLPHFNSAVIELQYCCERGFLCFTPKPVQSGADTLSTHTTITDHLISELAGQPSQAESQPPISSEVASELEWSSQEERCCNLSMLLSECLQTGIML
;
A
#
# COMPACT_ATOMS: atom_id res chain seq x y z
N MET A 1 15.17 51.67 47.02
CA MET A 1 15.09 50.19 46.93
C MET A 1 13.63 49.78 47.13
N PRO A 2 13.12 48.77 46.40
CA PRO A 2 12.87 48.74 44.94
C PRO A 2 11.37 48.37 44.70
N ALA A 3 10.80 48.15 43.50
CA ALA A 3 11.31 47.64 42.25
C ALA A 3 10.44 48.06 41.04
N ALA A 4 11.13 48.25 39.92
CA ALA A 4 10.58 48.30 38.58
C ALA A 4 10.12 46.90 38.14
N SER A 5 8.97 46.81 37.46
CA SER A 5 8.61 45.65 36.63
C SER A 5 8.83 46.02 35.16
N LEU A 6 10.00 45.68 34.64
CA LEU A 6 10.24 45.53 33.21
C LEU A 6 9.31 44.42 32.71
N HIS A 7 8.28 44.79 31.95
CA HIS A 7 7.60 43.84 31.08
C HIS A 7 8.58 43.47 29.96
N ALA A 8 9.21 42.30 30.08
CA ALA A 8 9.84 41.66 28.95
C ALA A 8 8.76 41.35 27.91
N SER A 9 8.85 42.01 26.76
CA SER A 9 8.21 41.57 25.52
C SER A 9 8.76 40.17 25.21
N GLU A 10 7.99 39.12 25.47
CA GLU A 10 8.28 37.80 24.92
C GLU A 10 8.10 37.88 23.42
N ALA A 11 9.22 38.03 22.69
CA ALA A 11 9.23 37.98 21.24
C ALA A 11 8.66 36.62 20.79
N ALA A 12 7.49 36.67 20.15
CA ALA A 12 6.86 35.47 19.61
C ALA A 12 7.70 34.93 18.45
N CYS A 13 8.35 33.78 18.69
CA CYS A 13 9.08 33.02 17.69
C CYS A 13 8.21 31.85 17.22
N PHE A 14 8.15 31.62 15.90
CA PHE A 14 7.39 30.52 15.30
C PHE A 14 8.27 29.72 14.35
N SER A 15 8.16 28.39 14.41
CA SER A 15 8.73 27.50 13.40
C SER A 15 7.70 27.21 12.31
N ILE A 16 8.09 27.36 11.05
CA ILE A 16 7.30 27.05 9.87
C ILE A 16 7.88 25.78 9.25
N LEU A 17 7.07 24.73 9.13
CA LEU A 17 7.42 23.52 8.39
C LEU A 17 6.78 23.55 7.00
N VAL A 18 7.63 23.48 5.98
CA VAL A 18 7.21 23.44 4.58
C VAL A 18 7.20 22.00 4.09
N PHE A 19 6.04 21.56 3.58
CA PHE A 19 5.84 20.25 2.97
C PHE A 19 5.58 20.40 1.46
N PRO A 20 6.51 20.01 0.57
CA PRO A 20 6.24 20.00 -0.86
C PRO A 20 5.17 18.95 -1.25
N SER A 21 4.31 19.32 -2.19
CA SER A 21 2.89 18.92 -2.36
C SER A 21 2.55 17.46 -2.64
N SER A 22 3.49 16.56 -2.97
CA SER A 22 3.10 15.19 -3.29
C SER A 22 2.59 14.37 -2.08
N GLN A 23 2.70 14.92 -0.87
CA GLN A 23 2.15 14.35 0.38
C GLN A 23 1.29 15.33 1.19
N ALA A 24 0.88 16.49 0.64
CA ALA A 24 -0.09 17.35 1.33
C ALA A 24 -1.44 16.63 1.59
N MET A 25 -1.71 15.51 0.91
CA MET A 25 -2.85 14.62 1.20
C MET A 25 -2.61 13.61 2.33
N PHE A 26 -1.37 13.36 2.75
CA PHE A 26 -1.09 12.81 4.07
C PHE A 26 -1.00 13.99 5.02
N ARG A 27 -2.13 14.46 5.53
CA ARG A 27 -2.10 15.16 6.81
C ARG A 27 -1.42 14.18 7.78
N ASN A 28 -0.18 14.43 8.13
CA ASN A 28 0.55 13.60 9.07
C ASN A 28 -0.10 13.82 10.45
N PRO A 29 -0.47 12.78 11.22
CA PRO A 29 -0.95 12.97 12.59
C PRO A 29 0.02 13.80 13.41
N ALA A 30 1.32 13.75 13.10
CA ALA A 30 2.32 14.54 13.81
C ALA A 30 2.34 16.04 13.47
N ALA A 31 1.50 16.52 12.53
CA ALA A 31 1.13 17.93 12.49
C ALA A 31 0.29 18.35 13.73
N ARG A 32 -0.27 17.39 14.49
CA ARG A 32 -0.87 17.62 15.82
C ARG A 32 0.20 17.63 16.92
N CYS A 33 1.20 16.75 16.88
CA CYS A 33 2.35 16.79 17.80
C CYS A 33 3.01 18.16 17.89
N LEU A 34 3.13 18.88 16.76
CA LEU A 34 3.70 20.23 16.72
C LEU A 34 2.78 21.33 17.29
N LYS A 35 1.47 21.06 17.44
CA LYS A 35 0.52 21.97 18.09
C LYS A 35 0.48 21.83 19.62
N ALA A 36 1.27 20.93 20.21
CA ALA A 36 1.31 20.67 21.66
C ALA A 36 2.36 21.50 22.43
N LEU A 37 2.87 22.60 21.85
CA LEU A 37 3.60 23.64 22.58
C LEU A 37 2.61 24.67 23.16
N PRO A 38 2.89 25.31 24.31
CA PRO A 38 1.87 25.94 25.14
C PRO A 38 1.07 27.00 24.38
N SER A 39 -0.22 26.73 24.22
CA SER A 39 -1.20 27.66 23.67
C SER A 39 -1.68 28.62 24.75
N THR A 40 -1.07 29.79 24.84
CA THR A 40 -1.76 31.00 25.27
C THR A 40 -1.72 32.00 24.11
N TRP A 41 -2.71 32.88 24.04
CA TRP A 41 -2.95 33.87 22.96
C TRP A 41 -3.75 33.35 21.75
N CYS A 42 -5.05 33.16 22.01
CA CYS A 42 -6.09 33.09 20.99
C CYS A 42 -6.53 34.53 20.65
N LEU A 43 -6.12 35.07 19.51
CA LEU A 43 -6.70 36.31 18.97
C LEU A 43 -7.76 35.95 17.93
N GLN A 44 -9.02 36.14 18.32
CA GLN A 44 -10.16 36.22 17.41
C GLN A 44 -9.95 37.41 16.46
N CYS A 45 -9.93 37.14 15.16
CA CYS A 45 -10.06 38.18 14.14
C CYS A 45 -11.47 38.09 13.51
N PRO A 46 -12.21 39.21 13.39
CA PRO A 46 -13.63 39.19 13.02
C PRO A 46 -13.81 38.97 11.52
N ARG A 47 -14.78 38.11 11.18
CA ARG A 47 -15.34 37.96 9.83
C ARG A 47 -16.01 39.26 9.39
N LYS A 48 -15.69 39.74 8.17
CA LYS A 48 -16.68 40.42 7.31
C LYS A 48 -16.52 39.98 5.85
N PRO A 49 -17.62 39.95 5.07
CA PRO A 49 -17.70 39.27 3.78
C PRO A 49 -17.37 40.22 2.62
N LEU A 50 -16.83 39.67 1.53
CA LEU A 50 -16.85 40.33 0.23
C LEU A 50 -17.48 39.39 -0.80
N MET A 51 -18.46 39.96 -1.51
CA MET A 51 -19.27 39.33 -2.53
C MET A 51 -18.44 38.95 -3.77
N GLY A 52 -19.04 38.08 -4.58
CA GLY A 52 -18.37 37.36 -5.65
C GLY A 52 -18.00 38.18 -6.86
N HIS A 53 -17.14 37.58 -7.69
CA HIS A 53 -17.32 37.54 -9.13
C HIS A 53 -16.71 36.24 -9.66
N THR A 54 -17.57 35.45 -10.27
CA THR A 54 -17.25 34.33 -11.15
C THR A 54 -16.51 34.85 -12.39
N SER A 55 -15.35 34.28 -12.69
CA SER A 55 -14.91 34.16 -14.08
C SER A 55 -14.07 32.89 -14.24
N VAL A 56 -14.56 32.05 -15.16
CA VAL A 56 -13.94 30.83 -15.65
C VAL A 56 -12.98 31.24 -16.76
N ILE A 57 -11.69 30.93 -16.61
CA ILE A 57 -10.75 30.91 -17.73
C ILE A 57 -10.09 29.54 -17.74
N SER A 58 -10.60 28.70 -18.64
CA SER A 58 -9.98 27.46 -19.10
C SER A 58 -8.81 27.83 -20.00
N THR A 59 -7.60 27.36 -19.67
CA THR A 59 -6.54 27.26 -20.67
C THR A 59 -5.81 25.93 -20.47
N THR A 60 -5.94 25.09 -21.50
CA THR A 60 -5.36 23.77 -21.62
C THR A 60 -3.94 23.92 -22.16
N ALA A 61 -2.94 23.33 -21.49
CA ALA A 61 -1.62 23.13 -22.07
C ALA A 61 -1.13 21.71 -21.73
N PHE A 62 -1.09 20.88 -22.76
CA PHE A 62 -0.55 19.53 -22.79
C PHE A 62 0.99 19.61 -22.74
N ILE A 63 1.62 18.96 -21.76
CA ILE A 63 3.01 18.52 -21.87
C ILE A 63 3.06 17.06 -21.41
N SER A 64 3.10 16.17 -22.40
CA SER A 64 3.47 14.77 -22.26
C SER A 64 4.98 14.69 -22.17
N GLN A 65 5.54 14.26 -21.04
CA GLN A 65 6.91 13.71 -21.02
C GLN A 65 7.06 12.53 -20.06
N HIS A 66 7.55 11.46 -20.68
CA HIS A 66 7.97 10.19 -20.12
C HIS A 66 8.98 10.36 -18.99
N THR A 67 8.77 9.65 -17.88
CA THR A 67 9.83 9.33 -16.93
C THR A 67 10.18 7.85 -17.07
N VAL A 68 11.36 7.61 -17.64
CA VAL A 68 12.06 6.32 -17.65
C VAL A 68 12.47 6.00 -16.22
N ALA A 69 11.74 5.10 -15.56
CA ALA A 69 12.20 4.50 -14.32
C ALA A 69 13.38 3.56 -14.64
N LYS A 70 14.59 3.97 -14.26
CA LYS A 70 15.80 3.15 -14.35
C LYS A 70 15.61 1.86 -13.56
N ARG A 71 15.70 0.74 -14.29
CA ARG A 71 15.75 -0.64 -13.83
C ARG A 71 16.84 -0.82 -12.76
N THR A 72 16.48 -1.37 -11.61
CA THR A 72 17.36 -2.25 -10.84
C THR A 72 16.93 -3.69 -11.10
N THR A 73 17.65 -4.35 -12.00
CA THR A 73 17.62 -5.81 -12.17
C THR A 73 18.06 -6.47 -10.88
N ARG A 74 17.10 -6.94 -10.07
CA ARG A 74 17.36 -7.89 -8.98
C ARG A 74 17.53 -9.29 -9.58
N GLN A 75 18.74 -9.60 -10.03
CA GLN A 75 19.18 -11.00 -10.05
C GLN A 75 19.35 -11.45 -8.60
N ARG A 76 18.59 -12.46 -8.18
CA ARG A 76 18.89 -13.18 -6.94
C ARG A 76 20.02 -14.18 -7.22
N PRO A 77 21.02 -14.31 -6.32
CA PRO A 77 22.00 -15.38 -6.43
C PRO A 77 21.32 -16.73 -6.15
N ALA A 78 21.70 -17.74 -6.91
CA ALA A 78 21.31 -19.12 -6.69
C ALA A 78 21.96 -19.62 -5.39
N THR A 79 21.18 -19.71 -4.31
CA THR A 79 21.58 -20.43 -3.10
C THR A 79 20.76 -21.71 -2.98
N ASN A 80 21.44 -22.84 -3.22
CA ASN A 80 20.97 -24.18 -2.89
C ASN A 80 20.86 -24.32 -1.36
N ALA A 81 19.74 -23.88 -0.78
CA ALA A 81 19.36 -24.22 0.58
C ALA A 81 18.19 -25.21 0.53
N ARG A 82 18.51 -26.47 0.82
CA ARG A 82 17.57 -27.59 0.93
C ARG A 82 16.69 -27.37 2.16
N VAL A 83 15.62 -26.59 2.03
CA VAL A 83 14.60 -26.45 3.07
C VAL A 83 13.83 -27.77 3.14
N GLN A 84 14.04 -28.53 4.21
CA GLN A 84 13.17 -29.65 4.56
C GLN A 84 11.76 -29.12 4.80
N VAL A 85 10.89 -29.32 3.82
CA VAL A 85 9.45 -29.11 3.96
C VAL A 85 8.93 -30.15 4.95
N ARG A 86 8.68 -29.74 6.19
CA ARG A 86 7.85 -30.52 7.12
C ARG A 86 6.44 -30.63 6.52
N PRO A 87 5.80 -31.81 6.58
CA PRO A 87 4.48 -31.99 5.99
C PRO A 87 3.46 -31.16 6.78
N LEU A 88 2.97 -30.10 6.15
CA LEU A 88 1.80 -29.35 6.60
C LEU A 88 0.58 -30.29 6.50
N GLN A 89 -0.07 -30.51 7.64
CA GLN A 89 -1.41 -31.09 7.71
C GLN A 89 -2.34 -30.35 6.74
N ARG A 90 -3.22 -31.10 6.06
CA ARG A 90 -4.22 -30.60 5.09
C ARG A 90 -4.81 -29.27 5.55
N THR A 91 -4.32 -28.19 4.98
CA THR A 91 -4.98 -26.90 4.99
C THR A 91 -5.65 -26.78 3.63
N GLU A 92 -6.96 -26.64 3.61
CA GLU A 92 -7.72 -26.38 2.39
C GLU A 92 -7.09 -25.20 1.65
N ASP A 93 -6.90 -25.31 0.33
CA ASP A 93 -6.40 -24.21 -0.49
C ASP A 93 -7.30 -22.98 -0.27
N PRO A 94 -6.80 -21.88 0.33
CA PRO A 94 -7.61 -20.73 0.69
C PRO A 94 -8.23 -20.03 -0.54
N PHE A 95 -7.75 -20.34 -1.74
CA PHE A 95 -8.27 -19.79 -3.00
C PHE A 95 -9.35 -20.64 -3.64
N ARG A 96 -9.54 -21.89 -3.21
CA ARG A 96 -10.51 -22.81 -3.79
C ARG A 96 -11.96 -22.28 -3.78
N PRO A 97 -12.46 -21.65 -2.70
CA PRO A 97 -13.81 -21.07 -2.72
C PRO A 97 -13.97 -19.97 -3.79
N VAL A 98 -12.92 -19.19 -4.03
CA VAL A 98 -12.91 -18.14 -5.07
C VAL A 98 -12.83 -18.78 -6.45
N ALA A 99 -11.96 -19.77 -6.64
CA ALA A 99 -11.87 -20.53 -7.88
C ALA A 99 -13.19 -21.21 -8.24
N ASP A 100 -13.93 -21.75 -7.26
CA ASP A 100 -15.26 -22.33 -7.47
C ASP A 100 -16.31 -21.28 -7.87
N MET A 101 -16.25 -20.08 -7.28
CA MET A 101 -17.11 -18.96 -7.69
C MET A 101 -16.80 -18.50 -9.11
N LEU A 102 -15.52 -18.35 -9.47
CA LEU A 102 -15.07 -18.00 -10.81
C LEU A 102 -15.51 -19.08 -11.81
N LEU A 103 -15.28 -20.36 -11.49
CA LEU A 103 -15.66 -21.47 -12.33
C LEU A 103 -17.18 -21.49 -12.58
N ARG A 104 -18.00 -21.36 -11.52
CA ARG A 104 -19.47 -21.26 -11.69
C ARG A 104 -19.89 -20.09 -12.56
N SER A 105 -19.24 -18.92 -12.42
CA SER A 105 -19.52 -17.74 -13.25
C SER A 105 -19.14 -17.98 -14.72
N VAL A 106 -17.98 -18.57 -14.98
CA VAL A 106 -17.50 -18.88 -16.33
C VAL A 106 -18.41 -19.93 -16.98
N MET A 107 -18.74 -21.02 -16.28
CA MET A 107 -19.62 -22.08 -16.79
C MET A 107 -21.05 -21.58 -17.04
N LYS A 108 -21.58 -20.69 -16.19
CA LYS A 108 -22.91 -20.11 -16.40
C LYS A 108 -22.99 -19.26 -17.68
N ARG A 109 -21.90 -18.57 -18.05
CA ARG A 109 -21.90 -17.59 -19.16
C ARG A 109 -21.52 -18.20 -20.49
N HIS A 110 -20.55 -19.11 -20.50
CA HIS A 110 -20.08 -19.77 -21.73
C HIS A 110 -20.78 -21.11 -21.98
N GLY A 111 -21.77 -21.45 -21.14
CA GLY A 111 -22.43 -22.76 -21.12
C GLY A 111 -21.60 -23.81 -20.37
N ASN A 112 -22.26 -24.85 -19.89
CA ASN A 112 -21.54 -26.09 -19.58
C ASN A 112 -20.82 -26.51 -20.86
N LEU A 113 -19.59 -26.98 -20.76
CA LEU A 113 -18.94 -27.76 -21.81
C LEU A 113 -19.66 -29.12 -22.05
N GLN A 114 -21.00 -29.16 -21.98
CA GLN A 114 -21.86 -30.18 -22.58
C GLN A 114 -21.94 -29.91 -24.09
N MET A 115 -20.78 -29.88 -24.74
CA MET A 115 -20.69 -30.20 -26.16
C MET A 115 -19.99 -31.55 -26.19
N PHE A 116 -20.72 -32.57 -26.67
CA PHE A 116 -20.45 -34.02 -26.70
C PHE A 116 -21.04 -34.82 -25.53
N GLY A 117 -21.87 -35.79 -25.89
CA GLY A 117 -22.95 -36.35 -25.09
C GLY A 117 -22.52 -37.11 -23.84
N ASP A 118 -23.38 -37.01 -22.83
CA ASP A 118 -23.46 -37.89 -21.67
C ASP A 118 -23.92 -39.30 -22.11
N THR A 119 -23.15 -39.99 -22.95
CA THR A 119 -23.24 -41.45 -23.05
C THR A 119 -22.26 -42.02 -22.04
N PRO A 120 -22.75 -42.50 -20.87
CA PRO A 120 -21.87 -43.17 -19.93
C PRO A 120 -21.35 -44.44 -20.60
N ILE A 121 -20.05 -44.46 -20.90
CA ILE A 121 -19.38 -45.73 -21.11
C ILE A 121 -19.38 -46.39 -19.73
N GLN A 122 -20.20 -47.42 -19.55
CA GLN A 122 -20.13 -48.29 -18.38
C GLN A 122 -18.74 -48.93 -18.34
N MET A 123 -17.77 -48.27 -17.69
CA MET A 123 -16.56 -48.93 -17.25
C MET A 123 -16.91 -49.78 -16.04
N HIS A 124 -17.30 -51.02 -16.33
CA HIS A 124 -17.46 -52.05 -15.32
C HIS A 124 -16.13 -52.23 -14.56
N ASN A 125 -16.22 -51.91 -13.26
CA ASN A 125 -15.32 -52.31 -12.18
C ASN A 125 -13.87 -51.83 -12.25
N SER A 126 -13.42 -51.35 -11.10
CA SER A 126 -12.04 -51.12 -10.68
C SER A 126 -11.04 -52.12 -11.29
N LEU A 127 -10.52 -51.77 -12.45
CA LEU A 127 -9.46 -52.49 -13.14
C LEU A 127 -8.33 -51.48 -13.35
N THR A 128 -7.17 -51.81 -12.82
CA THR A 128 -5.90 -51.20 -13.18
C THR A 128 -5.74 -51.29 -14.70
N LEU A 129 -6.10 -50.23 -15.42
CA LEU A 129 -5.98 -50.16 -16.87
C LEU A 129 -4.52 -50.41 -17.26
N SER A 130 -4.29 -51.45 -18.07
CA SER A 130 -2.95 -51.76 -18.59
C SER A 130 -2.40 -50.56 -19.37
N SER A 131 -1.08 -50.36 -19.28
CA SER A 131 -0.37 -49.29 -19.99
C SER A 131 -0.50 -49.38 -21.52
N THR A 132 -0.86 -50.53 -22.06
CA THR A 132 -1.14 -50.73 -23.50
C THR A 132 -2.51 -50.16 -23.87
N VAL A 133 -3.55 -50.50 -23.11
CA VAL A 133 -4.92 -50.00 -23.35
C VAL A 133 -4.98 -48.47 -23.28
N LEU A 134 -4.31 -47.86 -22.30
CA LEU A 134 -4.28 -46.40 -22.18
C LEU A 134 -3.62 -45.69 -23.37
N LYS A 135 -2.66 -46.32 -24.06
CA LYS A 135 -1.98 -45.71 -25.22
C LYS A 135 -2.88 -45.64 -26.45
N ASP A 136 -3.79 -46.59 -26.58
CA ASP A 136 -4.69 -46.71 -27.74
C ASP A 136 -5.98 -45.89 -27.57
N MET A 137 -6.29 -45.46 -26.34
CA MET A 137 -7.44 -44.60 -26.04
C MET A 137 -7.33 -43.22 -26.72
N SER A 138 -8.46 -42.68 -27.18
CA SER A 138 -8.53 -41.31 -27.68
C SER A 138 -8.32 -40.29 -26.56
N THR A 139 -8.02 -39.04 -26.90
CA THR A 139 -7.89 -37.98 -25.89
C THR A 139 -9.21 -37.76 -25.11
N MET A 140 -10.37 -37.91 -25.76
CA MET A 140 -11.66 -37.83 -25.07
C MET A 140 -11.86 -38.97 -24.07
N ASP A 141 -11.49 -40.20 -24.44
CA ASP A 141 -11.62 -41.35 -23.54
C ASP A 141 -10.72 -41.19 -22.32
N LEU A 142 -9.52 -40.62 -22.50
CA LEU A 142 -8.62 -40.29 -21.39
C LEU A 142 -9.22 -39.24 -20.45
N ILE A 143 -9.91 -38.22 -20.99
CA ILE A 143 -10.61 -37.20 -20.19
C ILE A 143 -11.79 -37.82 -19.43
N HIS A 144 -12.55 -38.73 -20.07
CA HIS A 144 -13.64 -39.46 -19.43
C HIS A 144 -13.10 -40.36 -18.30
N ALA A 145 -11.99 -41.05 -18.52
CA ALA A 145 -11.35 -41.86 -17.48
C ALA A 145 -10.93 -41.03 -16.25
N ILE A 146 -10.54 -39.77 -16.42
CA ILE A 146 -10.31 -38.85 -15.29
C ILE A 146 -11.62 -38.59 -14.55
N LYS A 147 -12.73 -38.32 -15.25
CA LYS A 147 -14.04 -38.05 -14.62
C LYS A 147 -14.55 -39.22 -13.80
N GLU A 148 -14.28 -40.45 -14.24
CA GLU A 148 -14.65 -41.68 -13.53
C GLU A 148 -13.67 -42.04 -12.39
N SER A 149 -12.54 -41.33 -12.28
CA SER A 149 -11.55 -41.58 -11.22
C SER A 149 -12.08 -41.10 -9.85
N PRO A 150 -11.76 -41.80 -8.75
CA PRO A 150 -12.23 -41.41 -7.42
C PRO A 150 -11.72 -40.03 -7.00
N ARG A 151 -12.62 -39.19 -6.49
CA ARG A 151 -12.31 -37.84 -5.99
C ARG A 151 -11.24 -37.88 -4.90
N GLY A 152 -10.20 -37.05 -5.05
CA GLY A 152 -9.19 -36.85 -4.01
C GLY A 152 -8.31 -38.08 -3.69
N ALA A 153 -8.27 -39.07 -4.58
CA ALA A 153 -7.37 -40.22 -4.43
C ALA A 153 -5.91 -39.73 -4.34
N VAL A 154 -5.26 -40.06 -3.22
CA VAL A 154 -3.89 -39.65 -2.90
C VAL A 154 -2.93 -40.23 -3.94
N SER A 155 -2.33 -39.36 -4.78
CA SER A 155 -1.01 -39.39 -5.48
C SER A 155 -0.29 -40.73 -5.80
N LYS A 156 -0.97 -41.86 -5.70
CA LYS A 156 -0.49 -43.22 -5.94
C LYS A 156 -1.45 -43.99 -6.85
N ASP A 157 -2.46 -43.31 -7.42
CA ASP A 157 -3.16 -43.88 -8.57
C ASP A 157 -2.25 -43.74 -9.78
N GLU A 158 -1.42 -44.77 -9.98
CA GLU A 158 -0.50 -44.91 -11.09
C GLU A 158 -1.19 -44.67 -12.45
N THR A 159 -2.50 -44.93 -12.51
CA THR A 159 -3.35 -44.75 -13.69
C THR A 159 -3.53 -43.28 -14.05
N VAL A 160 -3.90 -42.42 -13.09
CA VAL A 160 -4.11 -40.97 -13.33
C VAL A 160 -2.80 -40.29 -13.77
N ASP A 161 -1.67 -40.69 -13.18
CA ASP A 161 -0.36 -40.17 -13.60
C ASP A 161 0.08 -40.69 -14.98
N LYS A 162 -0.31 -41.92 -15.36
CA LYS A 162 -0.14 -42.41 -16.74
C LYS A 162 -1.00 -41.62 -17.72
N ILE A 163 -2.28 -41.40 -17.40
CA ILE A 163 -3.22 -40.61 -18.22
C ILE A 163 -2.66 -39.19 -18.41
N LYS A 164 -2.24 -38.54 -17.32
CA LYS A 164 -1.62 -37.20 -17.35
C LYS A 164 -0.42 -37.13 -18.28
N ARG A 165 0.51 -38.10 -18.20
CA ARG A 165 1.68 -38.17 -19.09
C ARG A 165 1.30 -38.35 -20.56
N LEU A 166 0.26 -39.13 -20.84
CA LEU A 166 -0.25 -39.31 -22.20
C LEU A 166 -0.90 -38.04 -22.73
N LEU A 167 -1.72 -37.36 -21.92
CA LEU A 167 -2.32 -36.07 -22.28
C LEU A 167 -1.24 -35.01 -22.56
N ILE A 168 -0.19 -34.93 -21.72
CA ILE A 168 0.96 -34.02 -21.95
C ILE A 168 1.62 -34.30 -23.30
N LYS A 169 1.89 -35.58 -23.62
CA LYS A 169 2.51 -35.96 -24.90
C LYS A 169 1.67 -35.60 -26.12
N ARG A 170 0.35 -35.45 -25.95
CA ARG A 170 -0.60 -35.18 -27.04
C ARG A 170 -1.00 -33.71 -27.16
N LEU A 171 -0.46 -32.81 -26.32
CA LEU A 171 -0.88 -31.40 -26.26
C LEU A 171 -0.80 -30.69 -27.63
N TYR A 172 0.31 -30.83 -28.36
CA TYR A 172 0.47 -30.21 -29.70
C TYR A 172 -0.57 -30.65 -30.74
N ALA A 173 -1.13 -31.86 -30.58
CA ALA A 173 -2.13 -32.41 -31.50
C ALA A 173 -3.57 -32.26 -30.99
N THR A 174 -3.76 -31.75 -29.78
CA THR A 174 -5.07 -31.68 -29.12
C THR A 174 -5.64 -30.27 -29.23
N PRO A 175 -6.87 -30.07 -29.71
CA PRO A 175 -7.52 -28.76 -29.72
C PRO A 175 -7.54 -28.10 -28.33
N LEU A 176 -7.42 -26.77 -28.29
CA LEU A 176 -7.36 -26.01 -27.04
C LEU A 176 -8.55 -26.30 -26.12
N VAL A 177 -9.77 -26.29 -26.68
CA VAL A 177 -11.00 -26.65 -25.95
C VAL A 177 -10.91 -27.99 -25.23
N MET A 178 -10.37 -29.03 -25.87
CA MET A 178 -10.23 -30.36 -25.26
C MET A 178 -9.15 -30.36 -24.17
N SER A 179 -8.07 -29.61 -24.37
CA SER A 179 -7.03 -29.46 -23.35
C SER A 179 -7.55 -28.75 -22.09
N LEU A 180 -8.38 -27.72 -22.26
CA LEU A 180 -9.05 -27.03 -21.15
C LEU A 180 -10.12 -27.90 -20.49
N GLN A 181 -10.83 -28.75 -21.24
CA GLN A 181 -11.72 -29.77 -20.68
C GLN A 181 -10.95 -30.77 -19.80
N ALA A 182 -9.73 -31.16 -20.18
CA ALA A 182 -8.89 -32.00 -19.33
C ALA A 182 -8.56 -31.29 -18.01
N CYS A 183 -8.21 -30.00 -18.03
CA CYS A 183 -8.03 -29.19 -16.82
C CYS A 183 -9.29 -29.21 -15.94
N HIS A 184 -10.47 -29.07 -16.55
CA HIS A 184 -11.74 -29.09 -15.84
C HIS A 184 -11.98 -30.43 -15.14
N SER A 185 -11.77 -31.55 -15.84
CA SER A 185 -11.90 -32.89 -15.26
C SER A 185 -10.93 -33.09 -14.10
N PHE A 186 -9.67 -32.67 -14.23
CA PHE A 186 -8.72 -32.74 -13.11
C PHE A 186 -9.19 -31.91 -11.91
N TYR A 187 -9.67 -30.68 -12.15
CA TYR A 187 -10.15 -29.79 -11.09
C TYR A 187 -11.35 -30.38 -10.35
N GLN A 188 -12.37 -30.87 -11.07
CA GLN A 188 -13.58 -31.47 -10.49
C GLN A 188 -13.28 -32.71 -9.64
N GLN A 189 -12.26 -33.46 -10.02
CA GLN A 189 -11.87 -34.70 -9.33
C GLN A 189 -10.83 -34.47 -8.23
N GLU A 190 -10.47 -33.21 -7.96
CA GLU A 190 -9.46 -32.81 -6.97
C GLU A 190 -8.10 -33.45 -7.23
N GLN A 191 -7.80 -33.71 -8.49
CA GLN A 191 -6.56 -34.34 -8.93
C GLN A 191 -5.48 -33.29 -9.16
N ASN A 192 -4.23 -33.61 -8.82
CA ASN A 192 -3.11 -32.70 -9.06
C ASN A 192 -2.85 -32.57 -10.56
N MET A 193 -2.99 -31.35 -11.07
CA MET A 193 -2.76 -30.99 -12.49
C MET A 193 -1.59 -30.02 -12.71
N SER A 194 -0.74 -29.72 -11.71
CA SER A 194 0.32 -28.71 -11.86
C SER A 194 1.28 -29.02 -13.02
N GLN A 195 1.68 -30.29 -13.20
CA GLN A 195 2.53 -30.69 -14.32
C GLN A 195 1.82 -30.54 -15.68
N TYR A 196 0.53 -30.86 -15.72
CA TYR A 196 -0.27 -30.72 -16.93
C TYR A 196 -0.44 -29.24 -17.31
N LEU A 197 -0.78 -28.39 -16.34
CA LEU A 197 -0.93 -26.94 -16.54
C LEU A 197 0.37 -26.28 -16.99
N SER A 198 1.50 -26.63 -16.37
CA SER A 198 2.81 -26.11 -16.79
C SER A 198 3.13 -26.45 -18.25
N ALA A 199 2.89 -27.71 -18.66
CA ALA A 199 3.09 -28.14 -20.04
C ALA A 199 2.10 -27.46 -20.99
N LEU A 200 0.82 -27.40 -20.62
CA LEU A 200 -0.23 -26.75 -21.42
C LEU A 200 0.08 -25.28 -21.66
N PHE A 201 0.45 -24.52 -20.62
CA PHE A 201 0.77 -23.11 -20.77
C PHE A 201 1.99 -22.88 -21.66
N SER A 202 2.98 -23.78 -21.61
CA SER A 202 4.16 -23.71 -22.50
C SER A 202 3.77 -23.94 -23.96
N VAL A 203 2.91 -24.93 -24.23
CA VAL A 203 2.42 -25.20 -25.60
C VAL A 203 1.55 -24.06 -26.10
N ILE A 204 0.66 -23.50 -25.27
CA ILE A 204 -0.16 -22.35 -25.65
C ILE A 204 0.71 -21.12 -25.91
N ASP A 205 1.73 -20.87 -25.11
CA ASP A 205 2.67 -19.76 -25.33
C ASP A 205 3.35 -19.86 -26.71
N GLU A 206 3.83 -21.06 -27.05
CA GLU A 206 4.48 -21.34 -28.33
C GLU A 206 3.51 -21.21 -29.52
N MET A 207 2.32 -21.80 -29.41
CA MET A 207 1.35 -21.91 -30.51
C MET A 207 0.26 -20.83 -30.52
N PHE A 208 0.33 -19.82 -29.65
CA PHE A 208 -0.78 -18.89 -29.39
C PHE A 208 -1.40 -18.30 -30.66
N ASP A 209 -0.54 -17.90 -31.60
CA ASP A 209 -0.93 -17.22 -32.84
C ASP A 209 -1.65 -18.18 -33.80
N ASP A 210 -1.28 -19.46 -33.79
CA ASP A 210 -1.90 -20.51 -34.60
C ASP A 210 -3.23 -21.02 -34.00
N LEU A 211 -3.38 -20.95 -32.68
CA LEU A 211 -4.56 -21.46 -31.97
C LEU A 211 -5.83 -20.65 -32.23
N SER A 212 -5.71 -19.36 -32.58
CA SER A 212 -6.84 -18.44 -32.77
C SER A 212 -7.92 -18.54 -31.67
N PRO A 213 -7.54 -18.40 -30.39
CA PRO A 213 -8.42 -18.72 -29.27
C PRO A 213 -9.67 -17.83 -29.24
N SER A 214 -10.79 -18.40 -28.83
CA SER A 214 -12.03 -17.66 -28.56
C SER A 214 -11.98 -16.91 -27.22
N PRO A 215 -12.82 -15.88 -26.99
CA PRO A 215 -12.91 -15.20 -25.70
C PRO A 215 -13.22 -16.15 -24.52
N ALA A 216 -14.03 -17.19 -24.75
CA ALA A 216 -14.34 -18.22 -23.76
C ALA A 216 -13.09 -19.03 -23.37
N GLU A 217 -12.29 -19.44 -24.35
CA GLU A 217 -11.04 -20.18 -24.13
C GLU A 217 -9.98 -19.33 -23.42
N ILE A 218 -9.84 -18.05 -23.78
CA ILE A 218 -8.96 -17.11 -23.05
C ILE A 218 -9.42 -16.97 -21.59
N THR A 219 -10.73 -16.85 -21.35
CA THR A 219 -11.27 -16.73 -19.99
C THR A 219 -10.99 -18.00 -19.17
N GLN A 220 -11.19 -19.18 -19.77
CA GLN A 220 -10.90 -20.47 -19.13
C GLN A 220 -9.40 -20.66 -18.88
N LEU A 221 -8.56 -20.30 -19.84
CA LEU A 221 -7.11 -20.28 -19.67
C LEU A 221 -6.73 -19.46 -18.43
N PHE A 222 -7.27 -18.25 -18.30
CA PHE A 222 -6.99 -17.38 -17.15
C PHE A 222 -7.58 -17.88 -15.82
N LEU A 223 -8.70 -18.61 -15.85
CA LEU A 223 -9.19 -19.34 -14.68
C LEU A 223 -8.16 -20.38 -14.21
N TYR A 224 -7.56 -21.14 -15.13
CA TYR A 224 -6.53 -22.12 -14.76
C TYR A 224 -5.19 -21.47 -14.40
N ILE A 225 -4.85 -20.32 -14.98
CA ILE A 225 -3.71 -19.50 -14.51
C ILE A 225 -3.98 -19.01 -13.08
N PHE A 226 -5.20 -18.61 -12.75
CA PHE A 226 -5.58 -18.24 -11.39
C PHE A 226 -5.42 -19.42 -10.42
N ILE A 227 -5.87 -20.62 -10.81
CA ILE A 227 -5.72 -21.82 -9.97
C ILE A 227 -4.23 -22.20 -9.82
N HIS A 228 -3.46 -22.18 -10.91
CA HIS A 228 -2.06 -22.56 -10.92
C HIS A 228 -1.15 -21.54 -10.22
N GLY A 229 -1.44 -20.24 -10.39
CA GLY A 229 -0.66 -19.13 -9.86
C GLY A 229 0.59 -18.77 -10.67
N ASN A 230 0.78 -19.32 -11.88
CA ASN A 230 1.91 -18.98 -12.75
C ASN A 230 1.64 -19.37 -14.22
N ALA A 231 2.27 -18.69 -15.17
CA ALA A 231 2.33 -19.04 -16.60
C ALA A 231 3.55 -18.38 -17.25
N PRO A 232 3.98 -18.79 -18.46
CA PRO A 232 5.05 -18.13 -19.20
C PRO A 232 4.79 -16.62 -19.38
N GLN A 233 5.83 -15.80 -19.23
CA GLN A 233 5.69 -14.34 -19.30
C GLN A 233 5.22 -13.88 -20.69
N MET A 234 5.68 -14.55 -21.75
CA MET A 234 5.32 -14.21 -23.12
C MET A 234 3.82 -14.41 -23.40
N LEU A 235 3.21 -15.45 -22.81
CA LEU A 235 1.78 -15.70 -22.91
C LEU A 235 0.94 -14.52 -22.40
N PHE A 236 1.38 -13.86 -21.32
CA PHE A 236 0.68 -12.67 -20.83
C PHE A 236 0.75 -11.52 -21.84
N TYR A 237 1.91 -11.29 -22.46
CA TYR A 237 2.05 -10.25 -23.51
C TYR A 237 1.18 -10.54 -24.73
N LYS A 238 1.17 -11.78 -25.21
CA LYS A 238 0.32 -12.19 -26.35
C LYS A 238 -1.17 -12.00 -26.04
N VAL A 239 -1.58 -12.32 -24.81
CA VAL A 239 -2.96 -12.11 -24.38
C VAL A 239 -3.28 -10.62 -24.21
N GLU A 240 -2.36 -9.79 -23.73
CA GLU A 240 -2.57 -8.33 -23.70
C GLU A 240 -2.85 -7.77 -25.10
N GLU A 241 -2.07 -8.18 -26.10
CA GLU A 241 -2.26 -7.76 -27.50
C GLU A 241 -3.60 -8.27 -28.07
N TYR A 242 -3.93 -9.54 -27.81
CA TYR A 242 -5.21 -10.12 -28.20
C TYR A 242 -6.39 -9.34 -27.58
N LEU A 243 -6.32 -9.04 -26.28
CA LEU A 243 -7.35 -8.31 -25.55
C LEU A 243 -7.53 -6.90 -26.09
N LEU A 244 -6.44 -6.21 -26.42
CA LEU A 244 -6.51 -4.84 -26.94
C LEU A 244 -7.32 -4.79 -28.25
N THR A 245 -7.22 -5.82 -29.08
CA THR A 245 -7.90 -5.90 -30.39
C THR A 245 -9.31 -6.48 -30.28
N ASN A 246 -9.61 -7.27 -29.26
CA ASN A 246 -10.87 -8.03 -29.14
C ASN A 246 -11.71 -7.67 -27.90
N LEU A 247 -11.41 -6.55 -27.21
CA LEU A 247 -11.99 -6.22 -25.90
C LEU A 247 -13.53 -6.16 -25.90
N ASP A 248 -14.11 -5.72 -27.00
CA ASP A 248 -15.55 -5.62 -27.24
C ASP A 248 -16.25 -7.00 -27.20
N ARG A 249 -15.54 -8.06 -27.57
CA ARG A 249 -16.03 -9.44 -27.57
C ARG A 249 -16.07 -10.08 -26.17
N PHE A 250 -15.45 -9.47 -25.17
CA PHE A 250 -15.45 -9.97 -23.81
C PHE A 250 -16.59 -9.36 -22.99
N HIS A 251 -17.25 -10.17 -22.18
CA HIS A 251 -18.13 -9.66 -21.13
C HIS A 251 -17.29 -9.13 -19.97
N ILE A 252 -17.75 -8.10 -19.25
CA ILE A 252 -16.97 -7.51 -18.14
C ILE A 252 -16.55 -8.54 -17.08
N SER A 253 -17.40 -9.51 -16.77
CA SER A 253 -17.06 -10.58 -15.83
C SER A 253 -15.94 -11.52 -16.34
N ASP A 254 -15.74 -11.67 -17.65
CA ASP A 254 -14.59 -12.41 -18.21
C ASP A 254 -13.30 -11.65 -17.94
N LEU A 255 -13.32 -10.34 -18.17
CA LEU A 255 -12.20 -9.46 -17.85
C LEU A 255 -11.89 -9.48 -16.35
N GLY A 256 -12.90 -9.66 -15.49
CA GLY A 256 -12.70 -9.86 -14.05
C GLY A 256 -11.93 -11.14 -13.71
N VAL A 257 -12.21 -12.25 -14.39
CA VAL A 257 -11.47 -13.52 -14.25
C VAL A 257 -10.04 -13.36 -14.77
N ILE A 258 -9.88 -12.74 -15.93
CA ILE A 258 -8.57 -12.47 -16.55
C ILE A 258 -7.72 -11.58 -15.64
N CYS A 259 -8.28 -10.48 -15.12
CA CYS A 259 -7.60 -9.64 -14.13
C CYS A 259 -7.19 -10.46 -12.88
N GLY A 260 -8.07 -11.35 -12.43
CA GLY A 260 -7.76 -12.30 -11.36
C GLY A 260 -6.52 -13.12 -11.68
N GLY A 261 -6.44 -13.70 -12.88
CA GLY A 261 -5.29 -14.50 -13.34
C GLY A 261 -3.98 -13.70 -13.39
N PHE A 262 -3.98 -12.49 -13.95
CA PHE A 262 -2.81 -11.58 -13.94
C PHE A 262 -2.30 -11.34 -12.52
N PHE A 263 -3.19 -10.93 -11.62
CA PHE A 263 -2.82 -10.64 -10.24
C PHE A 263 -2.32 -11.90 -9.51
N ARG A 264 -2.99 -13.03 -9.70
CA ARG A 264 -2.67 -14.30 -9.04
C ARG A 264 -1.34 -14.89 -9.50
N ALA A 265 -0.98 -14.67 -10.76
CA ALA A 265 0.33 -14.96 -11.32
C ALA A 265 1.40 -13.89 -11.01
N ASN A 266 1.07 -12.89 -10.19
CA ASN A 266 1.95 -11.77 -9.85
C ASN A 266 2.55 -11.07 -11.08
N THR A 267 1.75 -10.96 -12.16
CA THR A 267 2.13 -10.34 -13.42
C THR A 267 1.40 -9.02 -13.60
N ARG A 268 2.12 -7.99 -14.03
CA ARG A 268 1.57 -6.66 -14.32
C ARG A 268 1.08 -6.62 -15.75
N VAL A 269 -0.04 -5.95 -15.97
CA VAL A 269 -0.45 -5.58 -17.33
C VAL A 269 0.47 -4.45 -17.77
N SER A 270 1.17 -4.64 -18.88
CA SER A 270 2.19 -3.70 -19.34
C SER A 270 1.60 -2.60 -20.23
N SER A 271 0.56 -2.93 -21.00
CA SER A 271 -0.11 -1.98 -21.89
C SER A 271 -1.01 -1.00 -21.12
N GLN A 272 -0.62 0.28 -21.12
CA GLN A 272 -1.46 1.35 -20.55
C GLN A 272 -2.74 1.57 -21.36
N ASP A 273 -2.69 1.39 -22.68
CA ASP A 273 -3.86 1.51 -23.55
C ASP A 273 -4.90 0.43 -23.25
N LEU A 274 -4.45 -0.80 -22.98
CA LEU A 274 -5.33 -1.88 -22.53
C LEU A 274 -5.95 -1.55 -21.17
N LEU A 275 -5.16 -1.06 -20.21
CA LEU A 275 -5.66 -0.67 -18.89
C LEU A 275 -6.71 0.46 -19.00
N ASP A 276 -6.45 1.48 -19.82
CA ASP A 276 -7.39 2.56 -20.11
C ASP A 276 -8.66 2.01 -20.79
N ALA A 277 -8.55 1.06 -21.72
CA ALA A 277 -9.70 0.45 -22.39
C ALA A 277 -10.55 -0.42 -21.45
N VAL A 278 -9.90 -1.26 -20.62
CA VAL A 278 -10.55 -2.07 -19.59
C VAL A 278 -11.24 -1.17 -18.55
N ALA A 279 -10.60 -0.09 -18.12
CA ALA A 279 -11.17 0.88 -17.19
C ALA A 279 -12.44 1.54 -17.76
N ARG A 280 -12.42 1.97 -19.03
CA ARG A 280 -13.62 2.52 -19.71
C ARG A 280 -14.75 1.50 -19.80
N LYS A 281 -14.43 0.25 -20.18
CA LYS A 281 -15.44 -0.82 -20.27
C LYS A 281 -16.02 -1.16 -18.90
N LEU A 282 -15.19 -1.19 -17.84
CA LEU A 282 -15.64 -1.38 -16.47
C LEU A 282 -16.65 -0.32 -16.04
N LEU A 283 -16.37 0.97 -16.28
CA LEU A 283 -17.34 2.04 -15.96
C LEU A 283 -18.66 1.87 -16.71
N LYS A 284 -18.60 1.51 -18.00
CA LYS A 284 -19.77 1.32 -18.85
C LYS A 284 -20.64 0.13 -18.42
N GLU A 285 -20.03 -0.95 -17.98
CA GLU A 285 -20.69 -2.24 -17.73
C GLU A 285 -20.72 -2.62 -16.24
N ILE A 286 -20.48 -1.68 -15.33
CA ILE A 286 -20.35 -1.96 -13.88
C ILE A 286 -21.58 -2.61 -13.26
N GLU A 287 -22.78 -2.28 -13.73
CA GLU A 287 -24.04 -2.87 -13.24
C GLU A 287 -24.20 -4.35 -13.64
N GLN A 288 -23.47 -4.82 -14.66
CA GLN A 288 -23.46 -6.20 -15.11
C GLN A 288 -22.37 -7.03 -14.41
N LEU A 289 -21.48 -6.37 -13.66
CA LEU A 289 -20.37 -7.01 -12.99
C LEU A 289 -20.85 -7.79 -11.77
N GLU A 290 -20.37 -9.03 -11.64
CA GLU A 290 -20.58 -9.77 -10.40
C GLU A 290 -19.74 -9.15 -9.27
N PRO A 291 -20.32 -8.82 -8.10
CA PRO A 291 -19.65 -8.03 -7.07
C PRO A 291 -18.24 -8.55 -6.72
N PHE A 292 -18.10 -9.86 -6.54
CA PHE A 292 -16.85 -10.49 -6.13
C PHE A 292 -15.69 -10.34 -7.14
N LEU A 293 -15.95 -9.91 -8.38
CA LEU A 293 -14.95 -9.68 -9.41
C LEU A 293 -14.35 -8.27 -9.37
N LEU A 294 -15.06 -7.28 -8.81
CA LEU A 294 -14.55 -5.90 -8.73
C LEU A 294 -13.16 -5.82 -8.06
N PRO A 295 -12.88 -6.53 -6.95
CA PRO A 295 -11.54 -6.54 -6.37
C PRO A 295 -10.43 -7.00 -7.33
N SER A 296 -10.72 -7.87 -8.30
CA SER A 296 -9.72 -8.32 -9.28
C SER A 296 -9.25 -7.18 -10.17
N PHE A 297 -10.17 -6.34 -10.66
CA PHE A 297 -9.84 -5.13 -11.42
C PHE A 297 -9.00 -4.17 -10.59
N LEU A 298 -9.45 -3.86 -9.37
CA LEU A 298 -8.75 -2.92 -8.49
C LEU A 298 -7.34 -3.41 -8.12
N LYS A 299 -7.18 -4.73 -7.95
CA LYS A 299 -5.87 -5.36 -7.73
C LYS A 299 -4.95 -5.19 -8.94
N VAL A 300 -5.45 -5.46 -10.15
CA VAL A 300 -4.64 -5.31 -11.39
C VAL A 300 -4.28 -3.86 -11.66
N PHE A 301 -5.21 -2.92 -11.52
CA PHE A 301 -4.92 -1.50 -11.72
C PHE A 301 -3.81 -1.02 -10.80
N ARG A 302 -3.87 -1.38 -9.51
CA ARG A 302 -2.81 -1.02 -8.57
C ARG A 302 -1.51 -1.75 -8.84
N HIS A 303 -1.58 -3.05 -9.12
CA HIS A 303 -0.40 -3.84 -9.40
C HIS A 303 0.37 -3.31 -10.62
N SER A 304 -0.38 -2.80 -11.61
CA SER A 304 0.14 -2.25 -12.86
C SER A 304 0.35 -0.72 -12.80
N SER A 305 0.25 -0.12 -11.61
CA SER A 305 0.43 1.33 -11.39
C SER A 305 -0.44 2.22 -12.29
N TYR A 306 -1.67 1.79 -12.56
CA TYR A 306 -2.65 2.56 -13.31
C TYR A 306 -3.23 3.67 -12.43
N ILE A 307 -2.81 4.91 -12.65
CA ILE A 307 -3.19 6.07 -11.84
C ILE A 307 -3.90 7.10 -12.73
N ARG A 308 -5.23 6.99 -12.81
CA ARG A 308 -6.11 7.95 -13.51
C ARG A 308 -7.15 8.49 -12.53
N VAL A 309 -6.88 9.64 -11.92
CA VAL A 309 -7.75 10.25 -10.88
C VAL A 309 -9.20 10.39 -11.37
N SER A 310 -9.39 10.82 -12.61
CA SER A 310 -10.72 10.98 -13.22
C SER A 310 -11.50 9.67 -13.32
N PHE A 311 -10.83 8.55 -13.61
CA PHE A 311 -11.46 7.22 -13.64
C PHE A 311 -11.89 6.80 -12.23
N TYR A 312 -11.03 6.96 -11.23
CA TYR A 312 -11.35 6.58 -9.85
C TYR A 312 -12.49 7.42 -9.27
N ASN A 313 -12.54 8.72 -9.55
CA ASN A 313 -13.67 9.55 -9.14
C ASN A 313 -14.99 9.09 -9.79
N GLN A 314 -14.98 8.81 -11.10
CA GLN A 314 -16.16 8.28 -11.79
C GLN A 314 -16.58 6.91 -11.29
N LEU A 315 -15.62 6.05 -10.94
CA LEU A 315 -15.87 4.74 -10.35
C LEU A 315 -16.51 4.90 -8.97
N ALA A 316 -15.99 5.79 -8.13
CA ALA A 316 -16.57 6.08 -6.82
C ALA A 316 -18.01 6.56 -6.93
N ASP A 317 -18.27 7.53 -7.81
CA ASP A 317 -19.61 8.04 -8.10
C ASP A 317 -20.58 6.95 -8.56
N HIS A 318 -20.13 6.05 -9.44
CA HIS A 318 -20.93 4.91 -9.87
C HIS A 318 -21.20 3.96 -8.71
N LEU A 319 -20.17 3.57 -7.94
CA LEU A 319 -20.32 2.64 -6.83
C LEU A 319 -21.30 3.17 -5.77
N VAL A 320 -21.28 4.47 -5.50
CA VAL A 320 -22.20 5.10 -4.53
C VAL A 320 -23.66 4.99 -5.00
N ARG A 321 -23.92 5.16 -6.29
CA ARG A 321 -25.27 5.09 -6.88
C ARG A 321 -25.71 3.66 -7.20
N SER A 322 -24.75 2.77 -7.40
CA SER A 322 -24.98 1.39 -7.83
C SER A 322 -25.50 0.51 -6.70
N LYS A 323 -26.29 -0.52 -7.06
CA LYS A 323 -26.66 -1.60 -6.15
C LYS A 323 -25.49 -2.57 -5.90
N LEU A 324 -24.40 -2.47 -6.65
CA LEU A 324 -23.25 -3.38 -6.56
C LEU A 324 -22.68 -3.46 -5.14
N LEU A 325 -22.56 -2.33 -4.44
CA LEU A 325 -22.04 -2.29 -3.07
C LEU A 325 -22.90 -3.10 -2.08
N SER A 326 -24.23 -3.09 -2.27
CA SER A 326 -25.16 -3.85 -1.43
C SER A 326 -25.10 -5.36 -1.67
N GLY A 327 -24.54 -5.80 -2.80
CA GLY A 327 -24.35 -7.21 -3.13
C GLY A 327 -23.19 -7.87 -2.37
N PHE A 328 -22.36 -7.09 -1.68
CA PHE A 328 -21.23 -7.63 -0.92
C PHE A 328 -21.67 -8.26 0.40
N ARG A 329 -21.37 -9.55 0.56
CA ARG A 329 -21.69 -10.34 1.76
C ARG A 329 -20.51 -10.54 2.71
N SER A 330 -19.40 -9.86 2.48
CA SER A 330 -18.20 -9.96 3.32
C SER A 330 -17.40 -8.66 3.30
N VAL A 331 -16.58 -8.46 4.32
CA VAL A 331 -15.74 -7.26 4.47
C VAL A 331 -14.59 -7.24 3.43
N ASN A 332 -14.13 -8.40 2.96
CA ASN A 332 -12.99 -8.52 2.06
C ASN A 332 -13.08 -7.64 0.78
N PRO A 333 -14.16 -7.70 -0.03
CA PRO A 333 -14.27 -6.84 -1.21
C PRO A 333 -14.34 -5.35 -0.87
N LEU A 334 -15.07 -4.98 0.18
CA LEU A 334 -15.19 -3.59 0.64
C LEU A 334 -13.82 -3.04 1.09
N MET A 335 -13.05 -3.86 1.80
CA MET A 335 -11.68 -3.56 2.17
C MET A 335 -10.81 -3.33 0.94
N HIS A 336 -10.92 -4.16 -0.09
CA HIS A 336 -10.14 -3.98 -1.32
C HIS A 336 -10.47 -2.67 -2.05
N ILE A 337 -11.72 -2.21 -1.99
CA ILE A 337 -12.11 -0.88 -2.48
C ILE A 337 -11.40 0.19 -1.66
N ALA A 338 -11.61 0.23 -0.34
CA ALA A 338 -11.00 1.24 0.53
C ALA A 338 -9.47 1.26 0.43
N PHE A 339 -8.85 0.09 0.45
CA PHE A 339 -7.40 -0.07 0.30
C PHE A 339 -6.90 0.47 -1.04
N THR A 340 -7.70 0.37 -2.10
CA THR A 340 -7.31 0.87 -3.42
C THR A 340 -7.20 2.39 -3.42
N TYR A 341 -8.22 3.07 -2.91
CA TYR A 341 -8.23 4.53 -2.77
C TYR A 341 -7.12 5.01 -1.84
N ALA A 342 -6.93 4.35 -0.69
CA ALA A 342 -5.88 4.70 0.25
C ALA A 342 -4.46 4.56 -0.33
N SER A 343 -4.19 3.49 -1.10
CA SER A 343 -2.88 3.29 -1.74
C SER A 343 -2.58 4.28 -2.86
N LEU A 344 -3.60 4.96 -3.38
CA LEU A 344 -3.48 6.01 -4.40
C LEU A 344 -3.63 7.42 -3.80
N SER A 345 -3.79 7.52 -2.48
CA SER A 345 -4.08 8.77 -1.78
C SER A 345 -5.32 9.51 -2.33
N LEU A 346 -6.33 8.76 -2.78
CA LEU A 346 -7.57 9.33 -3.32
C LEU A 346 -8.65 9.34 -2.24
N GLN A 347 -9.25 10.50 -2.01
CA GLN A 347 -10.33 10.66 -1.05
C GLN A 347 -11.67 10.85 -1.77
N HIS A 348 -12.67 10.05 -1.39
CA HIS A 348 -14.05 10.19 -1.86
C HIS A 348 -15.02 9.97 -0.70
N GLU A 349 -15.47 11.07 -0.09
CA GLU A 349 -16.15 11.07 1.21
C GLU A 349 -17.41 10.20 1.24
N LEU A 350 -18.30 10.36 0.25
CA LEU A 350 -19.55 9.59 0.15
C LEU A 350 -19.31 8.09 -0.01
N LEU A 351 -18.23 7.70 -0.70
CA LEU A 351 -17.90 6.29 -0.88
C LEU A 351 -17.42 5.71 0.44
N PHE A 352 -16.49 6.38 1.11
CA PHE A 352 -15.97 5.91 2.40
C PHE A 352 -17.04 5.87 3.50
N ASP A 353 -17.99 6.82 3.48
CA ASP A 353 -19.13 6.80 4.38
C ASP A 353 -20.01 5.56 4.18
N GLN A 354 -20.34 5.25 2.93
CA GLN A 354 -21.13 4.06 2.59
C GLN A 354 -20.38 2.77 2.89
N LEU A 355 -19.08 2.70 2.58
CA LEU A 355 -18.24 1.54 2.90
C LEU A 355 -18.20 1.30 4.42
N LEU A 356 -18.00 2.35 5.22
CA LEU A 356 -17.97 2.23 6.69
C LEU A 356 -19.30 1.72 7.24
N THR A 357 -20.43 2.20 6.70
CA THR A 357 -21.76 1.70 7.08
C THR A 357 -21.94 0.22 6.75
N LEU A 358 -21.56 -0.21 5.54
CA LEU A 358 -21.67 -1.61 5.11
C LEU A 358 -20.76 -2.53 5.93
N VAL A 359 -19.51 -2.12 6.17
CA VAL A 359 -18.57 -2.88 7.01
C VAL A 359 -19.09 -2.99 8.44
N GLY A 360 -19.62 -1.90 9.01
CA GLY A 360 -20.24 -1.91 10.34
C GLY A 360 -21.40 -2.90 10.45
N GLY A 361 -22.28 -2.93 9.44
CA GLY A 361 -23.39 -3.89 9.38
C GLY A 361 -22.94 -5.35 9.30
N LEU A 362 -21.96 -5.64 8.44
CA LEU A 362 -21.42 -7.01 8.28
C LEU A 362 -20.72 -7.50 9.56
N VAL A 363 -19.99 -6.61 10.22
CA VAL A 363 -19.32 -6.90 11.49
C VAL A 363 -20.33 -7.13 12.62
N GLY A 364 -21.44 -6.38 12.66
CA GLY A 364 -22.50 -6.54 13.66
C GLY A 364 -23.32 -7.82 13.52
N SER A 365 -23.39 -8.42 12.32
CA SER A 365 -24.22 -9.60 12.03
C SER A 365 -23.63 -10.97 12.44
N GLU A 366 -22.71 -11.00 13.42
CA GLU A 366 -22.05 -12.21 13.96
C GLU A 366 -21.34 -13.12 12.94
N GLN A 367 -21.12 -12.66 11.70
CA GLN A 367 -20.29 -13.38 10.76
C GLN A 367 -18.83 -13.34 11.23
N ARG A 368 -18.14 -14.49 11.20
CA ARG A 368 -16.70 -14.56 11.50
C ARG A 368 -15.93 -13.74 10.46
N VAL A 369 -15.68 -12.47 10.77
CA VAL A 369 -14.89 -11.58 9.92
C VAL A 369 -13.40 -11.88 10.11
N ARG A 370 -12.66 -11.90 9.00
CA ARG A 370 -11.20 -12.05 9.02
C ARG A 370 -10.57 -10.76 9.55
N THR A 371 -9.78 -10.86 10.62
CA THR A 371 -9.02 -9.75 11.24
C THR A 371 -8.30 -8.88 10.22
N LYS A 372 -7.57 -9.51 9.29
CA LYS A 372 -6.82 -8.81 8.23
C LYS A 372 -7.68 -7.86 7.40
N ASP A 373 -8.92 -8.23 7.09
CA ASP A 373 -9.80 -7.39 6.28
C ASP A 373 -10.28 -6.17 7.08
N ILE A 374 -10.56 -6.33 8.39
CA ILE A 374 -10.88 -5.20 9.29
C ILE A 374 -9.67 -4.28 9.41
N SER A 375 -8.50 -4.83 9.75
CA SER A 375 -7.27 -4.06 9.92
C SER A 375 -6.94 -3.22 8.70
N LYS A 376 -6.98 -3.83 7.51
CA LYS A 376 -6.63 -3.11 6.28
C LYS A 376 -7.69 -2.07 5.89
N PHE A 377 -8.96 -2.30 6.20
CA PHE A 377 -10.01 -1.31 6.03
C PHE A 377 -9.82 -0.11 6.96
N VAL A 378 -9.58 -0.34 8.25
CA VAL A 378 -9.33 0.73 9.23
C VAL A 378 -8.04 1.49 8.89
N TRP A 379 -6.98 0.78 8.50
CA TRP A 379 -5.75 1.37 7.98
C TRP A 379 -6.02 2.31 6.79
N ALA A 380 -6.86 1.88 5.84
CA ALA A 380 -7.21 2.70 4.68
C ALA A 380 -7.96 3.98 5.09
N CYS A 381 -8.95 3.88 5.98
CA CYS A 381 -9.67 5.04 6.51
C CYS A 381 -8.74 5.99 7.27
N GLY A 382 -7.86 5.46 8.12
CA GLY A 382 -6.91 6.26 8.90
C GLY A 382 -5.89 6.97 8.02
N THR A 383 -5.34 6.28 7.03
CA THR A 383 -4.36 6.83 6.08
C THR A 383 -4.92 8.01 5.29
N LEU A 384 -6.21 7.96 4.92
CA LEU A 384 -6.91 9.07 4.27
C LEU A 384 -7.54 10.06 5.26
N GLN A 385 -7.29 9.88 6.57
CA GLN A 385 -7.89 10.66 7.65
C GLN A 385 -9.42 10.82 7.56
N PHE A 386 -10.12 9.78 7.12
CA PHE A 386 -11.57 9.81 6.95
C PHE A 386 -12.28 9.84 8.32
N LYS A 387 -12.84 11.00 8.68
CA LYS A 387 -13.52 11.27 9.97
C LYS A 387 -14.96 11.74 9.75
N PRO A 388 -15.90 10.83 9.48
CA PRO A 388 -17.32 11.20 9.37
C PRO A 388 -17.90 11.63 10.73
N ALA A 389 -19.14 12.11 10.74
CA ALA A 389 -19.85 12.36 11.99
C ALA A 389 -19.89 11.08 12.86
N ASN A 390 -19.64 11.24 14.16
CA ASN A 390 -19.58 10.15 15.13
C ASN A 390 -18.59 9.04 14.73
N TYR A 391 -17.45 9.40 14.12
CA TYR A 391 -16.50 8.41 13.62
C TYR A 391 -16.00 7.46 14.73
N ARG A 392 -15.78 7.95 15.95
CA ARG A 392 -15.29 7.13 17.08
C ARG A 392 -16.26 6.00 17.38
N GLU A 393 -17.55 6.32 17.47
CA GLU A 393 -18.65 5.40 17.70
C GLU A 393 -18.79 4.40 16.54
N ARG A 394 -18.58 4.85 15.30
CA ARG A 394 -18.68 3.99 14.10
C ARG A 394 -17.50 3.03 13.94
N PHE A 395 -16.30 3.39 14.40
CA PHE A 395 -15.13 2.49 14.38
C PHE A 395 -15.13 1.52 15.57
N GLN A 396 -15.83 1.81 16.66
CA GLN A 396 -15.86 0.96 17.85
C GLN A 396 -16.32 -0.49 17.58
N PRO A 397 -17.40 -0.76 16.81
CA PRO A 397 -17.78 -2.14 16.46
C PRO A 397 -16.69 -2.91 15.71
N LEU A 398 -15.92 -2.25 14.85
CA LEU A 398 -14.82 -2.87 14.10
C LEU A 398 -13.69 -3.29 15.04
N VAL A 399 -13.35 -2.44 16.04
CA VAL A 399 -12.35 -2.75 17.06
C VAL A 399 -12.79 -3.95 17.90
N ARG A 400 -14.03 -3.93 18.41
CA ARG A 400 -14.58 -5.04 19.21
C ARG A 400 -14.61 -6.36 18.44
N ALA A 401 -14.98 -6.29 17.16
CA ALA A 401 -15.00 -7.48 16.31
C ALA A 401 -13.60 -7.99 16.01
N PHE A 402 -12.62 -7.11 15.82
CA PHE A 402 -11.23 -7.52 15.71
C PHE A 402 -10.78 -8.29 16.97
N GLU A 403 -11.06 -7.76 18.16
CA GLU A 403 -10.74 -8.40 19.44
C GLU A 403 -11.44 -9.76 19.62
N SER A 404 -12.72 -9.83 19.23
CA SER A 404 -13.55 -11.03 19.39
C SER A 404 -13.24 -12.12 18.35
N SER A 405 -12.62 -11.76 17.23
CA SER A 405 -12.65 -12.58 16.01
C SER A 405 -11.96 -13.95 16.10
N ARG A 406 -11.03 -14.23 17.03
CA ARG A 406 -10.43 -15.58 17.20
C ARG A 406 -9.79 -15.82 18.58
N GLY A 407 -10.56 -16.30 19.56
CA GLY A 407 -10.11 -17.17 20.68
C GLY A 407 -8.73 -16.92 21.32
N GLY A 408 -8.27 -15.67 21.41
CA GLY A 408 -6.96 -15.31 21.97
C GLY A 408 -5.75 -15.33 21.02
N ARG A 409 -5.87 -15.73 19.74
CA ARG A 409 -4.73 -15.67 18.79
C ARG A 409 -4.64 -14.29 18.15
N ILE A 410 -3.63 -13.53 18.56
CA ILE A 410 -3.29 -12.23 17.97
C ILE A 410 -2.52 -12.49 16.69
N TYR A 411 -2.89 -11.82 15.61
CA TYR A 411 -2.06 -11.73 14.41
C TYR A 411 -1.30 -10.40 14.51
N PRO A 412 -0.01 -10.41 14.87
CA PRO A 412 0.75 -9.18 15.14
C PRO A 412 0.66 -8.17 14.00
N GLU A 413 0.76 -8.64 12.76
CA GLU A 413 0.73 -7.80 11.56
C GLU A 413 -0.61 -7.05 11.42
N SER A 414 -1.72 -7.77 11.57
CA SER A 414 -3.06 -7.18 11.49
C SER A 414 -3.32 -6.25 12.67
N LEU A 415 -2.77 -6.53 13.84
CA LEU A 415 -2.88 -5.64 15.00
C LEU A 415 -2.13 -4.31 14.75
N GLY A 416 -0.90 -4.37 14.23
CA GLY A 416 -0.11 -3.20 13.87
C GLY A 416 -0.82 -2.32 12.84
N GLU A 417 -1.29 -2.91 11.74
CA GLU A 417 -2.04 -2.18 10.70
C GLU A 417 -3.31 -1.51 11.24
N LEU A 418 -4.08 -2.23 12.07
CA LEU A 418 -5.29 -1.70 12.72
C LEU A 418 -4.96 -0.48 13.57
N LEU A 419 -3.98 -0.61 14.47
CA LEU A 419 -3.60 0.44 15.42
C LEU A 419 -3.08 1.68 14.71
N VAL A 420 -2.28 1.51 13.65
CA VAL A 420 -1.80 2.65 12.84
C VAL A 420 -2.98 3.41 12.24
N GLY A 421 -3.96 2.70 11.70
CA GLY A 421 -5.19 3.33 11.19
C GLY A 421 -5.95 4.09 12.28
N LEU A 422 -6.12 3.49 13.47
CA LEU A 422 -6.82 4.12 14.59
C LEU A 422 -6.08 5.36 15.13
N VAL A 423 -4.77 5.28 15.28
CA VAL A 423 -3.92 6.39 15.73
C VAL A 423 -3.99 7.55 14.74
N TYR A 424 -4.02 7.29 13.42
CA TYR A 424 -4.26 8.33 12.41
C TYR A 424 -5.64 9.00 12.55
N LEU A 425 -6.64 8.27 13.04
CA LEU A 425 -7.95 8.81 13.38
C LEU A 425 -7.98 9.52 14.76
N GLY A 426 -6.89 9.44 15.54
CA GLY A 426 -6.81 9.93 16.91
C GLY A 426 -7.59 9.07 17.91
N ILE A 427 -7.74 7.77 17.62
CA ILE A 427 -8.36 6.76 18.49
C ILE A 427 -7.23 5.92 19.07
N PHE A 428 -7.11 5.90 20.39
CA PHE A 428 -6.01 5.25 21.11
C PHE A 428 -6.56 4.17 22.05
N PRO A 429 -6.82 2.94 21.55
CA PRO A 429 -7.25 1.83 22.40
C PRO A 429 -6.05 1.32 23.22
N GLU A 430 -5.91 1.82 24.45
CA GLU A 430 -4.73 1.59 25.31
C GLU A 430 -4.40 0.12 25.51
N ASP A 431 -5.40 -0.74 25.71
CA ASP A 431 -5.20 -2.19 25.89
C ASP A 431 -4.57 -2.85 24.66
N LEU A 432 -5.04 -2.49 23.46
CA LEU A 432 -4.50 -3.00 22.21
C LEU A 432 -3.11 -2.44 21.90
N LEU A 433 -2.87 -1.16 22.24
CA LEU A 433 -1.55 -0.53 22.13
C LEU A 433 -0.55 -1.25 23.04
N SER A 434 -0.91 -1.46 24.31
CA SER A 434 -0.08 -2.17 25.29
C SER A 434 0.21 -3.60 24.86
N LYS A 435 -0.77 -4.27 24.25
CA LYS A 435 -0.57 -5.60 23.66
C LYS A 435 0.38 -5.59 22.47
N CYS A 436 0.22 -4.65 21.54
CA CYS A 436 1.05 -4.56 20.34
C CYS A 436 2.50 -4.17 20.64
N LEU A 437 2.71 -3.29 21.62
CA LEU A 437 4.01 -2.81 22.07
C LEU A 437 4.63 -3.69 23.16
N SER A 438 4.00 -4.80 23.52
CA SER A 438 4.60 -5.82 24.38
C SER A 438 5.83 -6.43 23.72
N TYR A 439 6.79 -6.86 24.55
CA TYR A 439 8.05 -7.41 24.07
C TYR A 439 7.86 -8.55 23.07
N ASP A 440 6.94 -9.47 23.35
CA ASP A 440 6.70 -10.66 22.51
C ASP A 440 6.13 -10.31 21.14
N VAL A 441 5.12 -9.44 21.09
CA VAL A 441 4.46 -9.04 19.84
C VAL A 441 5.37 -8.15 19.01
N ALA A 442 6.06 -7.21 19.64
CA ALA A 442 7.02 -6.36 18.97
C ALA A 442 8.18 -7.17 18.37
N SER A 443 8.72 -8.15 19.11
CA SER A 443 9.80 -9.02 18.61
C SER A 443 9.34 -9.83 17.38
N GLN A 444 8.14 -10.40 17.41
CA GLN A 444 7.57 -11.09 16.23
C GLN A 444 7.42 -10.19 15.01
N LEU A 445 7.10 -8.91 15.20
CA LEU A 445 7.00 -7.93 14.12
C LEU A 445 8.37 -7.46 13.61
N MET A 446 9.40 -7.45 14.46
CA MET A 446 10.77 -7.07 14.10
C MET A 446 11.58 -8.19 13.44
N ASP A 447 11.27 -9.45 13.73
CA ASP A 447 12.06 -10.60 13.27
C ASP A 447 11.89 -10.90 11.76
N SER A 448 10.96 -10.21 11.08
CA SER A 448 10.91 -10.24 9.61
C SER A 448 11.90 -9.25 9.01
N GLU A 449 13.15 -9.67 8.80
CA GLU A 449 14.25 -8.88 8.21
C GLU A 449 13.94 -8.19 6.86
N SER A 450 12.85 -8.57 6.21
CA SER A 450 12.46 -8.08 4.88
C SER A 450 11.33 -7.05 4.89
N ASP A 451 10.76 -6.70 6.05
CA ASP A 451 9.51 -5.96 6.11
C ASP A 451 9.65 -4.58 6.79
N ARG A 452 10.17 -3.62 6.01
CA ARG A 452 10.26 -2.19 6.38
C ARG A 452 8.97 -1.65 6.98
N GLU A 453 7.83 -2.09 6.46
CA GLU A 453 6.53 -1.52 6.83
C GLU A 453 6.23 -1.78 8.30
N LYS A 454 6.44 -3.01 8.79
CA LYS A 454 6.20 -3.38 10.19
C LYS A 454 7.10 -2.63 11.17
N SER A 455 8.40 -2.52 10.84
CA SER A 455 9.34 -1.75 11.65
C SER A 455 8.91 -0.29 11.77
N MET A 456 8.46 0.31 10.66
CA MET A 456 7.93 1.68 10.66
C MET A 456 6.64 1.80 11.47
N GLN A 457 5.74 0.83 11.37
CA GLN A 457 4.49 0.82 12.13
C GLN A 457 4.77 0.79 13.63
N LEU A 458 5.69 -0.06 14.10
CA LEU A 458 6.09 -0.12 15.51
C LEU A 458 6.68 1.18 16.01
N LEU A 459 7.62 1.76 15.26
CA LEU A 459 8.26 3.02 15.62
C LEU A 459 7.25 4.17 15.66
N LEU A 460 6.34 4.22 14.68
CA LEU A 460 5.23 5.17 14.65
C LEU A 460 4.33 5.03 15.88
N LEU A 461 3.90 3.81 16.22
CA LEU A 461 3.04 3.59 17.38
C LEU A 461 3.75 3.97 18.69
N HIS A 462 5.00 3.56 18.87
CA HIS A 462 5.80 3.90 20.05
C HIS A 462 5.91 5.41 20.26
N GLU A 463 6.34 6.15 19.24
CA GLU A 463 6.54 7.59 19.38
C GLU A 463 5.22 8.35 19.45
N THR A 464 4.20 7.93 18.69
CA THR A 464 2.91 8.64 18.71
C THR A 464 2.21 8.52 20.06
N VAL A 465 2.27 7.35 20.70
CA VAL A 465 1.68 7.17 22.04
C VAL A 465 2.38 8.05 23.08
N LYS A 466 3.72 8.17 23.03
CA LYS A 466 4.48 9.05 23.93
C LYS A 466 4.09 10.52 23.78
N ILE A 467 3.78 10.97 22.56
CA ILE A 467 3.48 12.37 22.29
C ILE A 467 1.98 12.67 22.53
N GLU A 468 1.09 11.85 22.01
CA GLU A 468 -0.36 12.13 21.98
C GLU A 468 -1.10 11.59 23.22
N CYS A 469 -0.50 10.64 23.97
CA CYS A 469 -1.08 10.07 25.19
C CYS A 469 -0.13 10.19 26.40
N PRO A 470 0.08 11.39 26.97
CA PRO A 470 1.01 11.59 28.10
C PRO A 470 0.69 10.77 29.35
N GLN A 471 -0.56 10.34 29.53
CA GLN A 471 -1.02 9.54 30.67
C GLN A 471 -0.97 8.03 30.41
N TYR A 472 -0.49 7.59 29.25
CA TYR A 472 -0.44 6.18 28.91
C TYR A 472 0.52 5.41 29.82
N THR A 473 0.03 4.35 30.44
CA THR A 473 0.77 3.52 31.41
C THR A 473 1.05 2.09 30.91
N GLY A 474 0.62 1.76 29.70
CA GLY A 474 0.82 0.44 29.11
C GLY A 474 2.26 0.19 28.61
N ASN A 475 2.48 -0.95 27.96
CA ASN A 475 3.79 -1.30 27.45
C ASN A 475 4.27 -0.32 26.37
N LEU A 476 5.58 -0.06 26.37
CA LEU A 476 6.33 0.62 25.31
C LEU A 476 7.49 -0.28 24.87
N LEU A 477 8.00 -0.03 23.66
CA LEU A 477 9.21 -0.68 23.17
C LEU A 477 10.38 -0.41 24.12
N SER A 478 11.22 -1.43 24.34
CA SER A 478 12.45 -1.25 25.11
C SER A 478 13.45 -0.39 24.34
N ARG A 479 14.37 0.25 25.06
CA ARG A 479 15.45 1.06 24.43
C ARG A 479 16.20 0.28 23.35
N PHE A 480 16.52 -0.98 23.62
CA PHE A 480 17.18 -1.87 22.65
C PHE A 480 16.33 -2.10 21.39
N GLN A 481 15.01 -2.29 21.53
CA GLN A 481 14.11 -2.47 20.38
C GLN A 481 14.02 -1.18 19.54
N VAL A 482 13.95 -0.01 20.19
CA VAL A 482 13.94 1.30 19.51
C VAL A 482 15.25 1.53 18.75
N GLU A 483 16.40 1.32 19.40
CA GLU A 483 17.72 1.46 18.75
C GLU A 483 17.85 0.50 17.55
N LYS A 484 17.42 -0.76 17.69
CA LYS A 484 17.38 -1.73 16.59
C LYS A 484 16.51 -1.24 15.41
N LEU A 485 15.35 -0.64 15.69
CA LEU A 485 14.45 -0.10 14.66
C LEU A 485 15.04 1.12 13.95
N LEU A 486 15.65 2.05 14.69
CA LEU A 486 16.23 3.27 14.12
C LEU A 486 17.45 2.99 13.23
N HIS A 487 18.26 1.99 13.60
CA HIS A 487 19.40 1.55 12.80
C HIS A 487 19.04 0.56 11.69
N HIS A 488 17.76 0.19 11.55
CA HIS A 488 17.34 -0.72 10.48
C HIS A 488 17.55 -0.04 9.11
N PRO A 489 18.26 -0.65 8.15
CA PRO A 489 18.64 0.01 6.88
C PRO A 489 17.47 0.56 6.04
N LEU A 490 16.28 -0.01 6.21
CA LEU A 490 15.07 0.43 5.52
C LEU A 490 14.28 1.53 6.24
N VAL A 491 14.60 1.78 7.52
CA VAL A 491 14.00 2.82 8.38
C VAL A 491 14.93 4.02 8.49
N ALA A 492 16.24 3.77 8.45
CA ALA A 492 17.28 4.78 8.54
C ALA A 492 17.02 5.94 7.57
N HIS A 493 17.12 7.15 8.10
CA HIS A 493 16.93 8.39 7.39
C HIS A 493 18.09 8.64 6.42
N ASP A 494 17.76 8.84 5.14
CA ASP A 494 18.73 9.20 4.10
C ASP A 494 18.18 10.44 3.37
N LEU A 495 18.68 11.60 3.80
CA LEU A 495 18.26 12.89 3.25
C LEU A 495 18.67 13.03 1.78
N ASP A 496 19.85 12.53 1.40
CA ASP A 496 20.33 12.59 0.03
C ASP A 496 19.44 11.76 -0.90
N ALA A 497 19.01 10.58 -0.44
CA ALA A 497 18.02 9.78 -1.16
C ALA A 497 16.67 10.51 -1.27
N GLN A 498 16.19 11.17 -0.22
CA GLN A 498 14.93 11.94 -0.28
C GLN A 498 15.00 13.09 -1.28
N LEU A 499 16.10 13.85 -1.28
CA LEU A 499 16.30 14.97 -2.20
C LEU A 499 16.32 14.51 -3.67
N LYS A 500 16.84 13.31 -3.94
CA LYS A 500 16.84 12.70 -5.27
C LYS A 500 15.48 12.14 -5.68
N VAL A 501 14.76 11.52 -4.75
CA VAL A 501 13.50 10.81 -5.04
C VAL A 501 12.30 11.76 -5.09
N ARG A 502 12.26 12.78 -4.23
CA ARG A 502 11.15 13.73 -4.16
C ARG A 502 11.36 14.87 -5.14
N ILE A 503 10.66 14.75 -6.27
CA ILE A 503 10.64 15.76 -7.33
C ILE A 503 10.35 17.14 -6.72
N GLY A 504 11.19 18.12 -7.07
CA GLY A 504 11.04 19.51 -6.62
C GLY A 504 11.57 19.83 -5.22
N LEU A 505 11.79 18.85 -4.33
CA LEU A 505 12.26 19.14 -2.96
C LEU A 505 13.64 19.81 -2.96
N ALA A 506 14.59 19.28 -3.74
CA ALA A 506 15.92 19.87 -3.86
C ALA A 506 15.88 21.29 -4.46
N ALA A 507 15.05 21.51 -5.48
CA ALA A 507 14.90 22.82 -6.11
C ALA A 507 14.32 23.87 -5.15
N VAL A 508 13.29 23.49 -4.36
CA VAL A 508 12.70 24.35 -3.33
C VAL A 508 13.72 24.65 -2.24
N LEU A 509 14.46 23.64 -1.77
CA LEU A 509 15.51 23.80 -0.77
C LEU A 509 16.58 24.80 -1.24
N SER A 510 17.13 24.60 -2.45
CA SER A 510 18.14 25.50 -3.02
C SER A 510 17.61 26.92 -3.20
N SER A 511 16.38 27.08 -3.69
CA SER A 511 15.76 28.41 -3.87
C SER A 511 15.57 29.15 -2.55
N LEU A 512 15.16 28.43 -1.49
CA LEU A 512 15.03 29.01 -0.15
C LEU A 512 16.39 29.37 0.44
N GLN A 513 17.40 28.52 0.26
CA GLN A 513 18.76 28.79 0.72
C GLN A 513 19.40 29.98 0.01
N GLU A 514 19.12 30.17 -1.29
CA GLU A 514 19.56 31.34 -2.05
C GLU A 514 18.90 32.63 -1.56
N LYS A 515 17.57 32.62 -1.31
CA LYS A 515 16.83 33.81 -0.87
C LYS A 515 17.03 34.17 0.59
N LEU A 516 17.16 33.18 1.48
CA LEU A 516 17.15 33.39 2.94
C LEU A 516 18.53 33.18 3.59
N GLY A 517 19.46 32.53 2.90
CA GLY A 517 20.73 32.07 3.47
C GLY A 517 20.65 30.62 3.94
N ALA A 518 21.70 29.84 3.67
CA ALA A 518 21.76 28.40 3.99
C ALA A 518 21.72 28.10 5.50
N ASP A 519 22.09 29.06 6.34
CA ASP A 519 22.05 28.96 7.79
C ASP A 519 20.66 29.19 8.37
N ARG A 520 19.68 29.63 7.57
CA ARG A 520 18.28 29.88 7.99
C ARG A 520 17.28 28.86 7.46
N VAL A 521 17.75 27.87 6.71
CA VAL A 521 16.92 26.85 6.07
C VAL A 521 17.47 25.48 6.42
N HIS A 522 16.71 24.71 7.21
CA HIS A 522 17.15 23.40 7.67
C HIS A 522 16.26 22.31 7.08
N CYS A 523 16.84 21.36 6.35
CA CYS A 523 16.10 20.21 5.84
C CYS A 523 16.47 18.96 6.65
N HIS A 524 15.49 18.41 7.36
CA HIS A 524 15.73 17.27 8.25
C HIS A 524 14.45 16.45 8.45
N TYR A 525 14.56 15.34 9.18
CA TYR A 525 13.41 14.59 9.67
C TYR A 525 13.04 15.12 11.06
N PRO A 526 11.80 15.56 11.27
CA PRO A 526 11.44 16.25 12.51
C PRO A 526 11.26 15.30 13.69
N LEU A 527 10.90 14.03 13.43
CA LEU A 527 10.74 12.99 14.46
C LEU A 527 11.26 11.64 13.95
N PRO A 528 11.66 10.72 14.85
CA PRO A 528 12.29 9.45 14.47
C PRO A 528 11.40 8.55 13.59
N HIS A 529 10.08 8.64 13.74
CA HIS A 529 9.11 7.86 12.98
C HIS A 529 8.67 8.52 11.66
N PHE A 530 9.20 9.69 11.30
CA PHE A 530 8.88 10.35 10.03
C PHE A 530 9.65 9.74 8.88
N ASN A 531 8.95 9.44 7.78
CA ASN A 531 9.56 8.88 6.57
C ASN A 531 9.90 9.91 5.50
N SER A 532 9.54 11.17 5.75
CA SER A 532 9.71 12.27 4.81
C SER A 532 10.45 13.42 5.48
N ALA A 533 11.49 13.91 4.83
CA ALA A 533 12.16 15.12 5.25
C ALA A 533 11.23 16.34 5.10
N VAL A 534 11.42 17.31 5.98
CA VAL A 534 10.72 18.61 5.97
C VAL A 534 11.75 19.72 5.84
N ILE A 535 11.31 20.88 5.38
CA ILE A 535 12.12 22.11 5.46
C ILE A 535 11.59 22.92 6.63
N GLU A 536 12.43 23.14 7.63
CA GLU A 536 12.17 24.00 8.79
C GLU A 536 12.74 25.40 8.55
N LEU A 537 11.91 26.40 8.83
CA LEU A 537 12.28 27.82 8.88
C LEU A 537 11.89 28.35 10.26
N GLN A 538 12.77 29.10 10.91
CA GLN A 538 12.47 29.76 12.18
C GLN A 538 12.30 31.26 11.95
N TYR A 539 11.20 31.84 12.44
CA TYR A 539 10.87 33.24 12.25
C TYR A 539 10.57 33.92 13.59
N CYS A 540 11.14 35.09 13.80
CA CYS A 540 10.90 35.98 14.93
C CYS A 540 10.33 37.30 14.43
N CYS A 541 9.26 37.79 15.05
CA CYS A 541 8.63 39.06 14.65
C CYS A 541 9.59 40.26 14.67
N GLU A 542 10.57 40.26 15.57
CA GLU A 542 11.53 41.36 15.73
C GLU A 542 12.76 41.19 14.84
N ARG A 543 13.23 39.95 14.66
CA ARG A 543 14.53 39.64 14.04
C ARG A 543 14.42 39.01 12.65
N GLY A 544 13.21 38.76 12.17
CA GLY A 544 12.96 38.06 10.91
C GLY A 544 13.35 36.57 10.99
N PHE A 545 13.82 36.01 9.88
CA PHE A 545 14.28 34.63 9.83
C PHE A 545 15.55 34.43 10.67
N LEU A 546 15.51 33.44 11.56
CA LEU A 546 16.59 33.12 12.48
C LEU A 546 17.56 32.11 11.85
N CYS A 547 18.83 32.20 12.26
CA CYS A 547 19.84 31.21 11.90
C CYS A 547 19.75 30.01 12.84
N PHE A 548 19.90 28.80 12.31
CA PHE A 548 20.01 27.58 13.11
C PHE A 548 21.40 27.50 13.76
N THR A 549 21.43 27.31 15.09
CA THR A 549 22.66 27.05 15.85
C THR A 549 22.58 25.70 16.56
N PRO A 550 23.53 24.77 16.32
CA PRO A 550 24.69 24.87 15.43
C PRO A 550 24.29 24.89 13.94
N LYS A 551 25.16 25.48 13.10
CA LYS A 551 24.95 25.51 11.65
C LYS A 551 24.75 24.08 11.13
N PRO A 552 23.77 23.84 10.25
CA PRO A 552 23.52 22.50 9.72
C PRO A 552 24.79 22.00 9.02
N VAL A 553 25.20 20.77 9.36
CA VAL A 553 26.33 20.09 8.71
C VAL A 553 25.98 19.95 7.24
N GLN A 554 26.62 20.72 6.38
CA GLN A 554 26.54 20.52 4.94
C GLN A 554 27.15 19.14 4.66
N SER A 555 26.42 18.26 3.97
CA SER A 555 26.97 17.00 3.47
C SER A 555 27.96 17.31 2.34
N GLY A 556 29.14 17.78 2.72
CA GLY A 556 30.31 17.82 1.87
C GLY A 556 30.74 16.39 1.60
N ALA A 557 30.81 16.04 0.32
CA ALA A 557 31.55 14.87 -0.13
C ALA A 557 33.04 15.09 0.16
N ASP A 558 33.48 14.84 1.39
CA ASP A 558 34.90 14.79 1.73
C ASP A 558 35.21 13.51 2.50
N THR A 559 35.93 12.65 1.78
CA THR A 559 36.90 11.64 2.21
C THR A 559 36.79 11.08 3.63
N LEU A 560 36.53 9.78 3.65
CA LEU A 560 36.96 8.84 4.68
C LEU A 560 38.42 9.16 5.12
N SER A 561 38.60 9.83 6.25
CA SER A 561 39.85 9.79 7.02
C SER A 561 39.53 9.27 8.41
N THR A 562 39.62 7.95 8.54
CA THR A 562 39.80 7.27 9.82
C THR A 562 41.09 7.78 10.47
N HIS A 563 41.01 8.71 11.41
CA HIS A 563 42.02 8.87 12.47
C HIS A 563 41.37 9.50 13.70
N THR A 564 41.00 8.62 14.63
CA THR A 564 40.74 8.92 16.03
C THR A 564 42.00 9.58 16.60
N THR A 565 41.97 10.90 16.80
CA THR A 565 42.95 11.58 17.66
C THR A 565 42.28 11.78 19.00
N ILE A 566 42.66 10.93 19.94
CA ILE A 566 42.35 11.02 21.35
C ILE A 566 42.93 12.35 21.84
N THR A 567 42.07 13.32 22.13
CA THR A 567 42.50 14.63 22.66
C THR A 567 42.99 14.49 24.10
N ASP A 568 44.08 15.22 24.42
CA ASP A 568 44.77 15.27 25.71
C ASP A 568 43.87 15.59 26.93
N HIS A 569 42.65 16.05 26.67
CA HIS A 569 41.60 16.27 27.68
C HIS A 569 41.19 14.98 28.42
N LEU A 570 41.18 13.83 27.73
CA LEU A 570 40.89 12.52 28.32
C LEU A 570 42.06 11.98 29.16
N ILE A 571 43.29 12.42 28.87
CA ILE A 571 44.49 12.08 29.63
C ILE A 571 44.55 12.91 30.92
N SER A 572 44.11 14.18 30.88
CA SER A 572 44.01 15.03 32.08
C SER A 572 42.89 14.63 33.04
N GLU A 573 41.79 14.04 32.56
CA GLU A 573 40.69 13.56 33.42
C GLU A 573 41.01 12.25 34.16
N LEU A 574 41.93 11.44 33.64
CA LEU A 574 42.33 10.16 34.25
C LEU A 574 43.40 10.32 35.35
N ALA A 575 44.03 11.49 35.48
CA ALA A 575 45.03 11.80 36.51
C ALA A 575 44.44 12.79 37.54
N GLY A 576 43.65 12.27 38.48
CA GLY A 576 42.87 13.10 39.41
C GLY A 576 43.63 13.98 40.41
N GLN A 577 42.87 14.92 41.01
CA GLN A 577 43.09 15.79 42.20
C GLN A 577 43.26 17.32 41.91
N PRO A 578 42.87 18.25 42.83
CA PRO A 578 41.65 19.07 42.66
C PRO A 578 41.79 20.60 42.94
N SER A 579 40.67 21.32 42.75
CA SER A 579 40.24 22.60 43.37
C SER A 579 41.00 23.91 43.08
N GLN A 580 40.30 24.96 42.60
CA GLN A 580 40.01 26.22 43.33
C GLN A 580 39.31 27.29 42.46
N ALA A 581 38.86 28.36 43.13
CA ALA A 581 37.69 29.19 42.86
C ALA A 581 37.96 30.55 42.17
N GLU A 582 36.85 31.21 41.85
CA GLU A 582 36.58 32.66 41.96
C GLU A 582 36.88 33.66 40.81
N SER A 583 35.81 34.43 40.52
CA SER A 583 35.73 35.89 40.29
C SER A 583 35.46 36.45 38.87
N GLN A 584 34.39 37.25 38.81
CA GLN A 584 34.02 38.29 37.82
C GLN A 584 34.33 39.69 38.45
N PRO A 585 34.02 40.86 37.81
CA PRO A 585 34.28 41.43 36.47
C PRO A 585 34.93 42.87 36.65
N PRO A 586 34.88 43.92 35.74
CA PRO A 586 33.64 44.66 35.32
C PRO A 586 33.60 45.48 33.97
N ILE A 587 32.37 45.66 33.42
CA ILE A 587 31.58 46.87 33.03
C ILE A 587 32.05 47.99 32.02
N SER A 588 31.04 48.42 31.22
CA SER A 588 30.73 49.73 30.54
C SER A 588 31.00 49.83 29.03
N SER A 589 30.18 50.44 28.16
CA SER A 589 29.19 51.53 28.31
C SER A 589 28.13 51.55 27.17
N GLU A 590 26.99 52.20 27.43
CA GLU A 590 25.85 52.53 26.55
C GLU A 590 26.15 53.67 25.56
N VAL A 591 25.44 53.69 24.41
CA VAL A 591 24.79 54.91 23.86
C VAL A 591 23.51 54.52 23.11
N ALA A 592 22.41 55.22 23.42
CA ALA A 592 21.09 55.11 22.82
C ALA A 592 20.91 56.02 21.59
N SER A 593 20.01 55.65 20.66
CA SER A 593 19.14 56.61 19.98
C SER A 593 17.84 55.94 19.49
N GLU A 594 16.73 56.53 19.95
CA GLU A 594 15.33 56.48 19.49
C GLU A 594 15.21 56.91 18.01
N LEU A 595 14.14 56.75 17.22
CA LEU A 595 12.81 56.10 17.24
C LEU A 595 12.32 56.30 15.80
N GLU A 596 11.65 55.31 15.18
CA GLU A 596 10.52 55.60 14.27
C GLU A 596 9.71 54.31 14.04
N TRP A 597 8.52 54.27 14.63
CA TRP A 597 7.52 53.22 14.49
C TRP A 597 6.51 53.63 13.41
N SER A 598 6.62 53.06 12.21
CA SER A 598 5.57 53.07 11.19
C SER A 598 5.86 52.05 10.08
N SER A 599 5.83 50.73 10.37
CA SER A 599 5.93 49.71 9.30
C SER A 599 5.51 48.29 9.71
N GLN A 600 4.47 48.11 10.52
CA GLN A 600 4.06 46.76 11.01
C GLN A 600 3.06 46.04 10.09
N GLU A 601 2.28 46.74 9.25
CA GLU A 601 1.30 46.10 8.35
C GLU A 601 1.88 45.72 6.96
N GLU A 602 2.96 46.35 6.50
CA GLU A 602 3.59 46.03 5.21
C GLU A 602 4.43 44.73 5.23
N ARG A 603 4.91 44.28 6.40
CA ARG A 603 5.83 43.12 6.49
C ARG A 603 5.14 41.76 6.44
N CYS A 604 3.89 41.65 6.90
CA CYS A 604 3.11 40.41 6.77
C CYS A 604 2.64 40.16 5.33
N CYS A 605 2.44 41.21 4.52
CA CYS A 605 2.12 41.07 3.09
C CYS A 605 3.31 40.47 2.30
N ASN A 606 4.55 40.82 2.66
CA ASN A 606 5.75 40.32 2.00
C ASN A 606 6.00 38.81 2.19
N LEU A 607 5.58 38.21 3.31
CA LEU A 607 5.68 36.75 3.50
C LEU A 607 4.75 35.99 2.54
N SER A 608 3.55 36.51 2.30
CA SER A 608 2.61 35.94 1.33
C SER A 608 3.08 36.10 -0.12
N MET A 609 3.72 37.23 -0.44
CA MET A 609 4.29 37.47 -1.76
C MET A 609 5.55 36.63 -2.02
N LEU A 610 6.46 36.48 -1.04
CA LEU A 610 7.64 35.62 -1.18
C LEU A 610 7.27 34.13 -1.35
N LEU A 611 6.26 33.66 -0.60
CA LEU A 611 5.72 32.31 -0.77
C LEU A 611 4.98 32.16 -2.11
N SER A 612 4.24 33.19 -2.56
CA SER A 612 3.59 33.22 -3.87
C SER A 612 4.59 33.26 -5.04
N GLU A 613 5.69 33.99 -4.93
CA GLU A 613 6.74 34.06 -5.94
C GLU A 613 7.52 32.75 -6.06
N CYS A 614 7.81 32.08 -4.94
CA CYS A 614 8.40 30.73 -4.95
C CYS A 614 7.43 29.67 -5.51
N LEU A 615 6.11 29.92 -5.45
CA LEU A 615 5.08 29.09 -6.09
C LEU A 615 4.90 29.41 -7.58
N GLN A 616 5.22 30.64 -8.02
CA GLN A 616 5.10 31.09 -9.41
C GLN A 616 6.30 30.71 -10.30
N THR A 617 7.44 30.28 -9.74
CA THR A 617 8.63 29.82 -10.50
C THR A 617 8.49 28.43 -11.16
N GLY A 618 7.28 27.98 -11.48
CA GLY A 618 7.08 26.92 -12.48
C GLY A 618 7.26 25.47 -12.00
N ILE A 619 7.05 25.19 -10.71
CA ILE A 619 6.90 23.82 -10.21
C ILE A 619 5.41 23.58 -9.98
N MET A 620 4.74 22.87 -10.90
CA MET A 620 3.38 22.40 -10.67
C MET A 620 3.35 21.53 -9.41
N LEU A 621 2.61 21.98 -8.40
CA LEU A 621 2.35 21.26 -7.16
C LEU A 621 1.31 20.15 -7.32
#